data_AF-A0A060SX20-F1
#
_entry.id   AF-A0A060SX20-F1
#
_cell.length_a   1.000
_cell.length_b   1.000
_cell.length_c   1.000
_cell.angle_alpha   90.00
_cell.angle_beta   90.00
_cell.angle_gamma   90.00
#
_symmetry.space_group_name_H-M   'P 1'
#
loop_
_entity.id
_entity.type
_entity.pdbx_description
1 polymer ?
#
loop_
_entity_poly.entity_id
_entity_poly.type
_entity_poly.pdbx_seq_one_letter_code
_entity_poly.pdbx_strand_id
1 'polypeptide(L)'
;MAQPQTEWVPTVDDLKVKLCYICREEDRFDNPEDPPRAWTHPCACTLVAHESCLLQWIKSAQQSSSLNKNALKCPQCGVRYELESDNPLVLRALNALNTLLSNAGQAATIVGCVSLTVSFGFTIYVVATSYGAFAVKEFLGEEMYNLLLTDDPSNFPSAFAHARRASFLKAKDCLGLLHSWLKKRELESRRVKSRSFAGVDISGLELINPPPGLTSGAQAGPA
;
A
#
# COMPACT_ATOMS: atom_id res chain seq x y z
N MET A 1 -11.41 37.60 39.15
CA MET A 1 -11.14 36.20 38.77
C MET A 1 -10.62 36.23 37.35
N ALA A 2 -9.29 36.22 37.18
CA ALA A 2 -8.67 36.23 35.85
C ALA A 2 -9.01 34.90 35.16
N GLN A 3 -9.57 34.97 33.95
CA GLN A 3 -9.82 33.77 33.15
C GLN A 3 -8.48 33.08 32.87
N PRO A 4 -8.39 31.74 33.00
CA PRO A 4 -7.19 31.02 32.60
C PRO A 4 -6.96 31.32 31.12
N GLN A 5 -5.86 32.01 30.82
CA GLN A 5 -5.45 32.26 29.44
C GLN A 5 -5.19 30.89 28.83
N THR A 6 -6.07 30.44 27.94
CA THR A 6 -5.76 29.30 27.07
C THR A 6 -4.52 29.71 26.28
N GLU A 7 -3.41 29.05 26.57
CA GLU A 7 -2.12 29.26 25.89
C GLU A 7 -2.34 29.04 24.39
N TRP A 8 -2.47 30.13 23.65
CA TRP A 8 -2.65 30.09 22.20
C TRP A 8 -1.35 29.59 21.58
N VAL A 9 -1.44 28.49 20.83
CA VAL A 9 -0.28 27.88 20.19
C VAL A 9 -0.27 28.28 18.73
N PRO A 10 0.79 28.96 18.24
CA PRO A 10 0.87 29.35 16.84
C PRO A 10 0.97 28.12 15.94
N THR A 11 0.42 28.27 14.74
CA THR A 11 0.45 27.31 13.65
C THR A 11 1.18 27.88 12.44
N VAL A 12 1.34 27.09 11.39
CA VAL A 12 2.03 27.51 10.15
C VAL A 12 1.34 28.70 9.49
N ASP A 13 0.04 28.84 9.68
CA ASP A 13 -0.74 29.91 9.07
C ASP A 13 -0.55 31.26 9.76
N ASP A 14 -0.02 31.26 10.99
CA ASP A 14 0.23 32.47 11.78
C ASP A 14 1.59 33.12 11.47
N LEU A 15 2.39 32.53 10.56
CA LEU A 15 3.67 33.08 10.11
C LEU A 15 3.44 34.15 9.04
N LYS A 16 4.06 35.31 9.25
CA LYS A 16 4.07 36.41 8.29
C LYS A 16 4.89 36.09 7.05
N VAL A 17 6.01 35.40 7.23
CA VAL A 17 6.91 34.97 6.17
C VAL A 17 7.17 33.47 6.30
N LYS A 18 6.83 32.72 5.26
CA LYS A 18 7.02 31.26 5.20
C LYS A 18 8.08 30.97 4.15
N LEU A 19 9.17 30.32 4.52
CA LEU A 19 10.24 29.91 3.59
C LEU A 19 10.29 28.41 3.49
N CYS A 20 10.08 27.86 2.31
CA CYS A 20 10.18 26.41 2.11
C CYS A 20 11.65 26.00 2.13
N TYR A 21 12.04 25.14 3.08
CA TYR A 21 13.45 24.74 3.21
C TYR A 21 13.98 23.89 2.04
N ILE A 22 13.06 23.30 1.24
CA ILE A 22 13.40 22.44 0.11
C ILE A 22 13.62 23.26 -1.17
N CYS A 23 12.63 24.04 -1.60
CA CYS A 23 12.72 24.84 -2.84
C CYS A 23 13.29 26.25 -2.63
N ARG A 24 13.42 26.71 -1.38
CA ARG A 24 13.89 28.06 -1.01
C ARG A 24 13.01 29.22 -1.50
N GLU A 25 11.77 28.94 -1.86
CA GLU A 25 10.77 29.96 -2.20
C GLU A 25 10.13 30.52 -0.92
N GLU A 26 9.94 31.84 -0.89
CA GLU A 26 9.27 32.56 0.18
C GLU A 26 7.84 32.93 -0.20
N ASP A 27 6.91 32.78 0.74
CA ASP A 27 5.51 33.19 0.63
C ASP A 27 5.20 34.14 1.79
N ARG A 28 4.74 35.35 1.44
CA ARG A 28 4.49 36.44 2.39
C ARG A 28 2.99 36.61 2.55
N PHE A 29 2.54 36.79 3.79
CA PHE A 29 1.14 37.01 4.10
C PHE A 29 0.51 38.18 3.31
N ASP A 30 1.27 39.25 3.09
CA ASP A 30 0.79 40.46 2.41
C ASP A 30 0.63 40.29 0.87
N ASN A 31 1.34 39.34 0.28
CA ASN A 31 1.31 39.07 -1.16
C ASN A 31 1.44 37.55 -1.40
N PRO A 32 0.34 36.80 -1.18
CA PRO A 32 0.36 35.35 -1.30
C PRO A 32 0.54 34.93 -2.76
N GLU A 33 1.14 33.75 -2.94
CA GLU A 33 1.26 33.13 -4.25
C GLU A 33 -0.11 32.67 -4.81
N ASP A 34 -0.37 32.95 -6.09
CA ASP A 34 -1.58 32.52 -6.81
C ASP A 34 -1.20 31.45 -7.86
N PRO A 35 -1.65 30.18 -7.74
CA PRO A 35 -2.57 29.63 -6.76
C PRO A 35 -1.93 29.31 -5.40
N PRO A 36 -2.70 29.36 -4.30
CA PRO A 36 -2.17 29.11 -2.95
C PRO A 36 -1.71 27.66 -2.80
N ARG A 37 -0.46 27.47 -2.37
CA ARG A 37 0.13 26.16 -2.07
C ARG A 37 -0.07 25.80 -0.60
N ALA A 38 -0.34 24.52 -0.33
CA ALA A 38 -0.48 24.04 1.03
C ALA A 38 0.88 24.01 1.76
N TRP A 39 0.92 24.59 2.96
CA TRP A 39 2.11 24.64 3.82
C TRP A 39 1.99 23.63 4.97
N THR A 40 3.11 23.04 5.37
CA THR A 40 3.16 22.03 6.44
C THR A 40 4.38 22.21 7.33
N HIS A 41 4.17 21.95 8.62
CA HIS A 41 5.22 21.85 9.64
C HIS A 41 5.25 20.42 10.18
N PRO A 42 6.18 19.56 9.73
CA PRO A 42 6.13 18.13 10.00
C PRO A 42 6.94 17.69 11.24
N CYS A 43 7.73 18.58 11.83
CA CYS A 43 8.64 18.29 12.94
C CYS A 43 8.23 19.03 14.23
N ALA A 44 9.11 19.06 15.23
CA ALA A 44 9.03 19.94 16.40
C ALA A 44 10.14 20.99 16.33
N CYS A 45 10.36 21.56 15.15
CA CYS A 45 11.48 22.44 14.84
C CYS A 45 10.94 23.66 14.09
N THR A 46 11.77 24.62 13.70
CA THR A 46 11.27 25.82 13.01
C THR A 46 11.14 25.66 11.49
N LEU A 47 11.43 24.46 10.95
CA LEU A 47 11.41 24.18 9.51
C LEU A 47 9.99 23.98 8.99
N VAL A 48 9.58 24.84 8.06
CA VAL A 48 8.35 24.72 7.28
C VAL A 48 8.65 24.37 5.83
N ALA A 49 7.73 23.66 5.18
CA ALA A 49 7.83 23.33 3.77
C ALA A 49 6.45 23.27 3.10
N HIS A 50 6.43 23.44 1.79
CA HIS A 50 5.26 23.09 0.99
C HIS A 50 4.96 21.59 1.12
N GLU A 51 3.68 21.26 1.26
CA GLU A 51 3.20 19.89 1.30
C GLU A 51 3.68 19.10 0.06
N SER A 52 3.57 19.70 -1.12
CA SER A 52 3.98 19.10 -2.39
C SER A 52 5.49 18.82 -2.46
N CYS A 53 6.33 19.79 -2.09
CA CYS A 53 7.78 19.64 -2.08
C CYS A 53 8.22 18.53 -1.11
N LEU A 54 7.64 18.50 0.08
CA LEU A 54 7.96 17.49 1.09
C LEU A 54 7.49 16.09 0.67
N LEU A 55 6.30 15.97 0.11
CA LEU A 55 5.80 14.69 -0.42
C LEU A 55 6.67 14.18 -1.58
N GLN A 56 7.10 15.07 -2.48
CA GLN A 56 7.98 14.69 -3.58
C GLN A 56 9.35 14.21 -3.08
N TRP A 57 9.92 14.91 -2.09
CA TRP A 57 11.15 14.50 -1.42
C TRP A 57 11.03 13.13 -0.76
N ILE A 58 9.93 12.87 -0.05
CA ILE A 58 9.67 11.56 0.59
C ILE A 58 9.50 10.47 -0.47
N LYS A 59 8.78 10.74 -1.56
CA LYS A 59 8.56 9.78 -2.66
C LYS A 59 9.89 9.37 -3.32
N SER A 60 10.76 10.34 -3.64
CA SER A 60 12.07 10.05 -4.23
C SER A 60 12.99 9.30 -3.25
N ALA A 61 12.92 9.61 -1.96
CA ALA A 61 13.65 8.90 -0.92
C ALA A 61 13.21 7.43 -0.77
N GLN A 62 11.90 7.13 -0.85
CA GLN A 62 11.37 5.77 -0.70
C GLN A 62 11.73 4.84 -1.87
N GLN A 63 11.94 5.39 -3.06
CA GLN A 63 12.39 4.63 -4.24
C GLN A 63 13.80 4.04 -4.06
N SER A 64 14.66 4.67 -3.25
CA SER A 64 16.02 4.21 -2.92
C SER A 64 16.11 3.63 -1.50
N SER A 65 15.31 2.58 -1.25
CA SER A 65 15.06 2.00 0.08
C SER A 65 16.29 1.45 0.81
N SER A 66 17.39 1.12 0.11
CA SER A 66 18.63 0.63 0.72
C SER A 66 19.59 1.72 1.18
N LEU A 67 19.50 2.95 0.66
CA LEU A 67 20.49 4.01 0.91
C LEU A 67 20.01 5.10 1.88
N ASN A 68 18.71 5.37 1.97
CA ASN A 68 18.22 6.59 2.63
C ASN A 68 17.10 6.38 3.66
N LYS A 69 17.27 5.44 4.60
CA LYS A 69 16.37 5.33 5.79
C LYS A 69 16.30 6.63 6.61
N ASN A 70 17.30 7.50 6.47
CA ASN A 70 17.35 8.81 7.12
C ASN A 70 16.60 9.91 6.35
N ALA A 71 16.20 9.70 5.09
CA ALA A 71 15.47 10.73 4.34
C ALA A 71 13.99 10.87 4.75
N LEU A 72 13.48 9.96 5.59
CA LEU A 72 12.18 10.08 6.28
C LEU A 72 12.26 10.91 7.57
N LYS A 73 13.45 11.45 7.89
CA LYS A 73 13.69 12.26 9.09
C LYS A 73 13.97 13.70 8.70
N CYS A 74 13.63 14.60 9.62
CA CYS A 74 14.02 15.99 9.54
C CYS A 74 15.55 16.16 9.58
N PRO A 75 16.15 16.98 8.71
CA PRO A 75 17.60 17.19 8.71
C PRO A 75 18.12 17.98 9.93
N GLN A 76 17.29 18.77 10.60
CA GLN A 76 17.71 19.58 11.75
C GLN A 76 17.49 18.86 13.08
N CYS A 77 16.31 18.25 13.30
CA CYS A 77 15.98 17.62 14.58
C CYS A 77 15.99 16.08 14.55
N GLY A 78 16.10 15.45 13.38
CA GLY A 78 16.11 13.98 13.25
C GLY A 78 14.76 13.27 13.50
N VAL A 79 13.70 14.02 13.81
CA VAL A 79 12.34 13.48 14.01
C VAL A 79 11.79 12.91 12.70
N ARG A 80 11.10 11.77 12.77
CA ARG A 80 10.46 11.13 11.60
C ARG A 80 9.19 11.86 11.20
N TYR A 81 8.99 12.03 9.90
CA TYR A 81 7.76 12.59 9.36
C TYR A 81 6.58 11.61 9.53
N GLU A 82 5.43 12.13 9.98
CA GLU A 82 4.17 11.40 10.06
C GLU A 82 3.32 11.72 8.82
N LEU A 83 2.89 10.68 8.11
CA LEU A 83 2.02 10.78 6.95
C LEU A 83 0.62 10.31 7.33
N GLU A 84 -0.38 11.11 7.02
CA GLU A 84 -1.79 10.74 7.15
C GLU A 84 -2.28 10.15 5.82
N SER A 85 -2.97 9.00 5.90
CA SER A 85 -3.46 8.27 4.74
C SER A 85 -4.93 7.96 4.98
N ASP A 86 -5.80 8.66 4.26
CA ASP A 86 -7.23 8.44 4.30
C ASP A 86 -7.56 7.11 3.64
N ASN A 87 -7.47 5.99 4.39
CA ASN A 87 -7.72 4.65 3.83
C ASN A 87 -9.24 4.39 3.79
N PRO A 88 -9.95 4.59 2.66
CA PRO A 88 -11.39 4.46 2.64
C PRO A 88 -11.79 2.98 2.77
N LEU A 89 -13.01 2.73 3.25
CA LEU A 89 -13.57 1.38 3.42
C LEU A 89 -13.51 0.56 2.12
N VAL A 90 -13.70 1.21 0.97
CA VAL A 90 -13.62 0.58 -0.36
C VAL A 90 -12.22 0.00 -0.62
N LEU A 91 -11.16 0.72 -0.27
CA LEU A 91 -9.78 0.24 -0.44
C LEU A 91 -9.49 -0.94 0.49
N ARG A 92 -10.02 -0.91 1.72
CA ARG A 92 -9.90 -2.04 2.66
C ARG A 92 -10.63 -3.28 2.15
N ALA A 93 -11.85 -3.13 1.65
CA ALA A 93 -12.62 -4.22 1.07
C ALA A 93 -11.92 -4.82 -0.17
N LEU A 94 -11.37 -3.98 -1.04
CA LEU A 94 -10.64 -4.44 -2.22
C LEU A 94 -9.30 -5.08 -1.89
N ASN A 95 -8.60 -4.61 -0.85
CA ASN A 95 -7.43 -5.30 -0.32
C ASN A 95 -7.79 -6.70 0.15
N ALA A 96 -8.84 -6.82 0.97
CA ALA A 96 -9.31 -8.12 1.45
C ALA A 96 -9.71 -9.04 0.29
N LEU A 97 -10.45 -8.53 -0.69
CA LEU A 97 -10.85 -9.29 -1.86
C LEU A 97 -9.66 -9.71 -2.71
N ASN A 98 -8.68 -8.82 -2.93
CA ASN A 98 -7.49 -9.15 -3.70
C ASN A 98 -6.66 -10.24 -3.00
N THR A 99 -6.52 -10.18 -1.67
CA THR A 99 -5.85 -11.24 -0.88
C THR A 99 -6.60 -12.56 -0.95
N LEU A 100 -7.94 -12.53 -0.89
CA LEU A 100 -8.75 -13.74 -1.04
C LEU A 100 -8.60 -14.33 -2.45
N LEU A 101 -8.68 -13.52 -3.49
CA LEU A 101 -8.53 -13.97 -4.88
C LEU A 101 -7.12 -14.43 -5.20
N SER A 102 -6.08 -13.81 -4.66
CA SER A 102 -4.70 -14.26 -4.86
C SER A 102 -4.46 -15.62 -4.22
N ASN A 103 -4.97 -15.80 -2.99
CA ASN A 103 -4.84 -17.08 -2.27
C ASN A 103 -5.68 -18.17 -2.94
N ALA A 104 -6.90 -17.86 -3.34
CA ALA A 104 -7.76 -18.78 -4.08
C ALA A 104 -7.17 -19.14 -5.45
N GLY A 105 -6.57 -18.17 -6.14
CA GLY A 105 -5.89 -18.38 -7.42
C GLY A 105 -4.68 -19.32 -7.28
N GLN A 106 -3.85 -19.11 -6.25
CA GLN A 106 -2.70 -19.97 -5.94
C GLN A 106 -3.15 -21.39 -5.54
N ALA A 107 -4.21 -21.51 -4.75
CA ALA A 107 -4.78 -22.81 -4.42
C ALA A 107 -5.32 -23.53 -5.68
N ALA A 108 -6.03 -22.81 -6.56
CA ALA A 108 -6.60 -23.38 -7.77
C ALA A 108 -5.54 -23.81 -8.80
N THR A 109 -4.40 -23.11 -8.90
CA THR A 109 -3.29 -23.56 -9.75
C THR A 109 -2.63 -24.80 -9.19
N ILE A 110 -2.35 -24.86 -7.88
CA ILE A 110 -1.77 -26.04 -7.23
C ILE A 110 -2.69 -27.26 -7.38
N VAL A 111 -3.96 -27.13 -7.00
CA VAL A 111 -4.96 -28.22 -7.10
C VAL A 111 -5.09 -28.71 -8.54
N GLY A 112 -5.12 -27.79 -9.51
CA GLY A 112 -5.23 -28.18 -10.91
C GLY A 112 -3.96 -28.82 -11.50
N CYS A 113 -2.76 -28.44 -11.06
CA CYS A 113 -1.54 -29.13 -11.46
C CYS A 113 -1.48 -30.55 -10.88
N VAL A 114 -1.84 -30.70 -9.60
CA VAL A 114 -1.92 -32.01 -8.94
C VAL A 114 -2.96 -32.89 -9.61
N SER A 115 -4.15 -32.37 -9.94
CA SER A 115 -5.19 -33.16 -10.60
C SER A 115 -4.73 -33.66 -11.97
N LEU A 116 -4.02 -32.84 -12.75
CA LEU A 116 -3.48 -33.24 -14.05
C LEU A 116 -2.47 -34.39 -13.92
N THR A 117 -1.54 -34.30 -12.98
CA THR A 117 -0.55 -35.36 -12.73
C THR A 117 -1.21 -36.66 -12.27
N VAL A 118 -2.19 -36.57 -11.36
CA VAL A 118 -2.92 -37.75 -10.84
C VAL A 118 -3.76 -38.39 -11.94
N SER A 119 -4.48 -37.61 -12.74
CA SER A 119 -5.28 -38.13 -13.85
C SER A 119 -4.41 -38.81 -14.90
N PHE A 120 -3.26 -38.23 -15.24
CA PHE A 120 -2.33 -38.85 -16.19
C PHE A 120 -1.76 -40.17 -15.67
N GLY A 121 -1.32 -40.20 -14.41
CA GLY A 121 -0.85 -41.43 -13.76
C GLY A 121 -1.93 -42.52 -13.67
N PHE A 122 -3.15 -42.14 -13.31
CA PHE A 122 -4.29 -43.06 -13.24
C PHE A 122 -4.64 -43.64 -14.62
N THR A 123 -4.57 -42.82 -15.68
CA THR A 123 -4.85 -43.26 -17.05
C THR A 123 -3.84 -44.30 -17.50
N ILE A 124 -2.54 -44.05 -17.28
CA ILE A 124 -1.47 -45.01 -17.59
C ILE A 124 -1.67 -46.32 -16.82
N TYR A 125 -2.00 -46.24 -15.53
CA TYR A 125 -2.27 -47.41 -14.69
C TYR A 125 -3.43 -48.26 -15.22
N VAL A 126 -4.55 -47.63 -15.59
CA VAL A 126 -5.72 -48.34 -16.13
C VAL A 126 -5.37 -49.02 -17.46
N VAL A 127 -4.65 -48.34 -18.36
CA VAL A 127 -4.25 -48.91 -19.66
C VAL A 127 -3.27 -50.07 -19.49
N ALA A 128 -2.28 -49.93 -18.60
CA ALA A 128 -1.32 -51.01 -18.34
C ALA A 128 -2.00 -52.24 -17.70
N THR A 129 -2.93 -52.01 -16.77
CA THR A 129 -3.66 -53.08 -16.08
C THR A 129 -4.64 -53.79 -17.02
N SER A 130 -5.37 -53.05 -17.85
CA SER A 130 -6.28 -53.65 -18.83
C SER A 130 -5.55 -54.44 -19.90
N TYR A 131 -4.40 -53.95 -20.36
CA TYR A 131 -3.53 -54.69 -21.27
C TYR A 131 -2.99 -55.97 -20.62
N GLY A 132 -2.56 -55.91 -19.35
CA GLY A 132 -2.15 -57.07 -18.59
C GLY A 132 -3.25 -58.12 -18.45
N ALA A 133 -4.48 -57.69 -18.15
CA ALA A 133 -5.65 -58.58 -18.08
C ALA A 133 -5.96 -59.24 -19.44
N PHE A 134 -5.86 -58.49 -20.54
CA PHE A 134 -6.03 -59.04 -21.89
C PHE A 134 -4.97 -60.10 -22.22
N ALA A 135 -3.70 -59.84 -21.88
CA ALA A 135 -2.62 -60.81 -22.11
C ALA A 135 -2.81 -62.10 -21.31
N VAL A 136 -3.22 -62.01 -20.03
CA VAL A 136 -3.53 -63.17 -19.18
C VAL A 136 -4.66 -64.00 -19.79
N LYS A 137 -5.73 -63.35 -20.26
CA LYS A 137 -6.85 -64.04 -20.91
C LYS A 137 -6.38 -64.84 -22.13
N GLU A 138 -5.53 -64.25 -22.98
CA GLU A 138 -5.07 -64.88 -24.22
C GLU A 138 -4.11 -66.06 -23.97
N PHE A 139 -3.21 -65.96 -22.99
CA PHE A 139 -2.22 -67.01 -22.72
C PHE A 139 -2.72 -68.15 -21.81
N LEU A 140 -3.60 -67.86 -20.84
CA LEU A 140 -4.01 -68.80 -19.79
C LEU A 140 -5.42 -69.38 -19.96
N GLY A 141 -6.23 -68.81 -20.86
CA GLY A 141 -7.59 -69.27 -21.16
C GLY A 141 -8.67 -68.69 -20.24
N GLU A 142 -9.94 -68.78 -20.67
CA GLU A 142 -11.07 -68.09 -20.02
C GLU A 142 -11.40 -68.62 -18.62
N GLU A 143 -11.25 -69.93 -18.38
CA GLU A 143 -11.54 -70.54 -17.07
C GLU A 143 -10.59 -70.06 -15.97
N MET A 144 -9.30 -69.91 -16.30
CA MET A 144 -8.28 -69.45 -15.35
C MET A 144 -8.39 -67.94 -15.11
N TYR A 145 -8.72 -67.17 -16.16
CA TYR A 145 -8.97 -65.73 -16.08
C TYR A 145 -10.13 -65.39 -15.13
N ASN A 146 -11.26 -66.11 -15.26
CA ASN A 146 -12.44 -65.87 -14.42
C ASN A 146 -12.21 -66.21 -12.94
N LEU A 147 -11.29 -67.15 -12.64
CA LEU A 147 -10.96 -67.54 -11.26
C LEU A 147 -9.95 -66.57 -10.61
N LEU A 148 -9.10 -65.91 -11.41
CA LEU A 148 -8.05 -65.00 -10.93
C LEU A 148 -8.47 -63.51 -10.88
N LEU A 149 -9.37 -63.04 -11.74
CA LEU A 149 -9.56 -61.58 -11.98
C LEU A 149 -11.01 -61.05 -11.96
N THR A 150 -12.04 -61.84 -11.66
CA THR A 150 -13.42 -61.32 -11.60
C THR A 150 -13.68 -60.61 -10.27
N ASP A 151 -13.56 -59.29 -10.25
CA ASP A 151 -14.23 -58.37 -9.33
C ASP A 151 -14.68 -57.11 -10.10
N ASP A 152 -15.96 -56.79 -10.01
CA ASP A 152 -16.76 -55.88 -10.86
C ASP A 152 -16.28 -54.40 -10.89
N PRO A 153 -16.00 -53.78 -12.07
CA PRO A 153 -15.44 -52.42 -12.18
C PRO A 153 -16.44 -51.30 -12.54
N SER A 154 -17.74 -51.45 -12.26
CA SER A 154 -18.80 -50.59 -12.83
C SER A 154 -19.16 -49.31 -12.06
N ASN A 155 -18.37 -48.84 -11.08
CA ASN A 155 -18.69 -47.62 -10.32
C ASN A 155 -17.51 -46.65 -10.19
N PHE A 156 -17.36 -45.69 -11.10
CA PHE A 156 -16.76 -44.39 -10.78
C PHE A 156 -17.17 -43.30 -11.79
N PRO A 157 -17.98 -42.30 -11.39
CA PRO A 157 -18.30 -41.14 -12.23
C PRO A 157 -17.74 -39.84 -11.64
N SER A 158 -16.92 -39.07 -12.38
CA SER A 158 -16.85 -37.61 -12.22
C SER A 158 -16.01 -36.90 -13.31
N ALA A 159 -16.61 -36.71 -14.49
CA ALA A 159 -16.11 -35.78 -15.50
C ALA A 159 -16.86 -34.44 -15.40
N PHE A 160 -16.59 -33.64 -14.36
CA PHE A 160 -17.12 -32.28 -14.22
C PHE A 160 -16.08 -31.36 -13.57
N ALA A 161 -15.10 -30.85 -14.33
CA ALA A 161 -14.13 -29.89 -13.75
C ALA A 161 -13.43 -28.92 -14.72
N HIS A 162 -13.90 -28.67 -15.95
CA HIS A 162 -13.12 -27.87 -16.92
C HIS A 162 -13.68 -26.50 -17.35
N ALA A 163 -14.89 -26.11 -16.99
CA ALA A 163 -15.48 -24.85 -17.49
C ALA A 163 -15.29 -23.60 -16.60
N ARG A 164 -14.79 -23.73 -15.36
CA ARG A 164 -14.78 -22.61 -14.38
C ARG A 164 -13.51 -21.73 -14.41
N ARG A 165 -12.50 -22.10 -15.22
CA ARG A 165 -11.17 -21.46 -15.22
C ARG A 165 -11.14 -20.12 -15.97
N ALA A 166 -11.74 -20.02 -17.17
CA ALA A 166 -11.56 -18.84 -18.03
C ALA A 166 -12.18 -17.56 -17.44
N SER A 167 -13.38 -17.65 -16.84
CA SER A 167 -14.05 -16.49 -16.24
C SER A 167 -13.31 -15.93 -15.02
N PHE A 168 -12.58 -16.78 -14.28
CA PHE A 168 -11.84 -16.38 -13.09
C PHE A 168 -10.58 -15.55 -13.43
N LEU A 169 -9.90 -15.85 -14.55
CA LEU A 169 -8.71 -15.11 -14.96
C LEU A 169 -9.04 -13.66 -15.31
N LYS A 170 -10.07 -13.44 -16.15
CA LYS A 170 -10.44 -12.09 -16.59
C LYS A 170 -10.89 -11.21 -15.42
N ALA A 171 -11.67 -11.77 -14.48
CA ALA A 171 -12.09 -11.06 -13.27
C ALA A 171 -10.90 -10.69 -12.36
N LYS A 172 -9.93 -11.61 -12.17
CA LYS A 172 -8.73 -11.36 -11.37
C LYS A 172 -7.88 -10.22 -11.97
N ASP A 173 -7.68 -10.23 -13.28
CA ASP A 173 -6.84 -9.22 -13.94
C ASP A 173 -7.49 -7.84 -13.88
N CYS A 174 -8.80 -7.74 -14.11
CA CYS A 174 -9.55 -6.49 -13.91
C CYS A 174 -9.48 -6.00 -12.45
N LEU A 175 -9.60 -6.89 -11.46
CA LEU A 175 -9.50 -6.51 -10.06
C LEU A 175 -8.08 -6.03 -9.69
N GLY A 176 -7.04 -6.67 -10.23
CA GLY A 176 -5.65 -6.27 -10.01
C GLY A 176 -5.33 -4.88 -10.57
N LEU A 177 -5.88 -4.54 -11.75
CA LEU A 177 -5.76 -3.21 -12.34
C LEU A 177 -6.50 -2.16 -11.49
N LEU A 178 -7.73 -2.45 -11.06
CA LEU A 178 -8.51 -1.57 -10.19
C LEU A 178 -7.79 -1.34 -8.84
N HIS A 179 -7.23 -2.40 -8.25
CA HIS A 179 -6.45 -2.34 -7.02
C HIS A 179 -5.22 -1.46 -7.16
N SER A 180 -4.45 -1.64 -8.24
CA SER A 180 -3.27 -0.85 -8.54
C SER A 180 -3.61 0.64 -8.73
N TRP A 181 -4.70 0.92 -9.44
CA TRP A 181 -5.18 2.28 -9.66
C TRP A 181 -5.65 2.94 -8.36
N LEU A 182 -6.41 2.23 -7.52
CA LEU A 182 -6.85 2.76 -6.22
C LEU A 182 -5.68 2.97 -5.26
N LYS A 183 -4.70 2.06 -5.26
CA LYS A 183 -3.49 2.22 -4.45
C LYS A 183 -2.67 3.43 -4.91
N LYS A 184 -2.60 3.69 -6.22
CA LYS A 184 -1.98 4.91 -6.75
C LYS A 184 -2.74 6.16 -6.27
N ARG A 185 -4.07 6.16 -6.36
CA ARG A 185 -4.90 7.26 -5.83
C ARG A 185 -4.71 7.51 -4.34
N GLU A 186 -4.63 6.45 -3.54
CA GLU A 186 -4.34 6.54 -2.10
C GLU A 186 -2.98 7.19 -1.83
N LEU A 187 -1.94 6.82 -2.61
CA LEU A 187 -0.61 7.43 -2.48
C LEU A 187 -0.60 8.90 -2.89
N GLU A 188 -1.45 9.28 -3.83
CA GLU A 188 -1.64 10.67 -4.28
C GLU A 188 -2.45 11.50 -3.28
N SER A 189 -3.38 10.89 -2.55
CA SER A 189 -4.16 11.56 -1.49
C SER A 189 -3.46 11.64 -0.14
N ARG A 190 -2.28 11.02 0.03
CA ARG A 190 -1.52 11.12 1.28
C ARG A 190 -1.12 12.55 1.57
N ARG A 191 -1.40 12.97 2.80
CA ARG A 191 -1.10 14.30 3.30
C ARG A 191 -0.01 14.19 4.35
N VAL A 192 0.81 15.23 4.48
CA VAL A 192 1.78 15.29 5.58
C VAL A 192 1.07 15.88 6.79
N LYS A 193 1.20 15.22 7.95
CA LYS A 193 0.59 15.72 9.18
C LYS A 193 1.32 16.99 9.63
N SER A 194 0.60 18.12 9.61
CA SER A 194 1.09 19.38 10.18
C SER A 194 0.96 19.35 11.70
N ARG A 195 1.98 19.86 12.38
CA ARG A 195 2.04 20.04 13.84
C ARG A 195 1.99 21.53 14.15
N SER A 196 1.41 21.88 15.29
CA SER A 196 1.55 23.23 15.84
C SER A 196 2.98 23.47 16.36
N PHE A 197 3.34 24.72 16.62
CA PHE A 197 4.64 25.08 17.19
C PHE A 197 4.71 24.88 18.73
N ALA A 198 3.88 23.98 19.29
CA ALA A 198 3.92 23.67 20.72
C ALA A 198 5.31 23.15 21.13
N GLY A 199 5.95 23.83 22.09
CA GLY A 199 7.28 23.46 22.60
C GLY A 199 8.45 23.79 21.66
N VAL A 200 8.23 24.60 20.63
CA VAL A 200 9.28 25.12 19.74
C VAL A 200 9.63 26.56 20.17
N ASP A 201 10.91 26.93 20.12
CA ASP A 201 11.31 28.32 20.33
C ASP A 201 10.82 29.20 19.17
N ILE A 202 9.82 30.04 19.45
CA ILE A 202 9.17 30.92 18.48
C ILE A 202 9.81 32.32 18.41
N SER A 203 10.84 32.59 19.21
CA SER A 203 11.45 33.93 19.32
C SER A 203 12.04 34.45 17.99
N GLY A 204 12.43 33.54 17.09
CA GLY A 204 12.97 33.86 15.77
C GLY A 204 11.94 33.85 14.64
N LEU A 205 10.66 33.63 14.91
CA LEU A 205 9.60 33.58 13.90
C LEU A 205 8.87 34.93 13.82
N GLU A 206 8.72 35.46 12.61
CA GLU A 206 7.87 36.62 12.36
C GLU A 206 6.40 36.18 12.30
N LEU A 207 5.67 36.41 13.40
CA LEU A 207 4.24 36.08 13.52
C LEU A 207 3.36 37.27 13.12
N ILE A 208 2.18 36.98 12.56
CA ILE A 208 1.17 38.00 12.22
C ILE A 208 0.66 38.69 13.50
N ASN A 209 0.40 37.90 14.55
CA ASN A 209 -0.07 38.37 15.85
C ASN A 209 0.79 37.76 16.97
N PRO A 210 1.92 38.39 17.37
CA PRO A 210 2.79 37.85 18.42
C PRO A 210 2.13 37.95 19.81
N PRO A 211 2.38 36.99 20.72
CA PRO A 211 1.87 37.07 22.07
C PRO A 211 2.49 38.27 22.84
N PRO A 212 1.75 38.86 23.80
CA PRO A 212 2.23 40.01 24.56
C PRO A 212 3.50 39.65 25.34
N GLY A 213 4.63 40.28 24.99
CA GLY A 213 5.95 40.03 25.56
C GLY A 213 6.99 39.45 24.59
N LEU A 214 6.58 39.01 23.40
CA LEU A 214 7.45 38.45 22.37
C LEU A 214 7.80 39.45 21.24
N THR A 215 7.65 40.75 21.49
CA THR A 215 7.94 41.80 20.50
C THR A 215 9.44 41.78 20.17
N SER A 216 9.80 41.06 19.11
CA SER A 216 11.11 41.07 18.50
C SER A 216 11.51 42.51 18.23
N GLY A 217 12.71 42.87 18.68
CA GLY A 217 13.27 44.20 18.49
C GLY A 217 13.18 44.66 17.04
N ALA A 218 12.42 45.73 16.82
CA ALA A 218 12.73 46.67 15.79
C ALA A 218 14.14 47.21 16.09
N GLN A 219 15.17 46.58 15.51
CA GLN A 219 16.43 47.26 15.29
C GLN A 219 16.12 48.42 14.34
N ALA A 220 15.93 49.59 14.92
CA ALA A 220 16.28 50.84 14.27
C ALA A 220 17.74 50.69 13.81
N GLY A 221 17.95 50.58 12.50
CA GLY A 221 19.26 50.82 11.93
C GLY A 221 19.68 52.25 12.28
N PRO A 222 20.92 52.49 12.76
CA PRO A 222 21.41 53.85 12.91
C PRO A 222 21.56 54.52 11.54
N ALA A 223 21.35 55.83 11.57
CA ALA A 223 21.40 56.78 10.46
C ALA A 223 22.67 56.73 9.60
#